data_AF-A0A920EB01-F1
#
_entry.id   AF-A0A920EB01-F1
#
_cell.length_a   1.000
_cell.length_b   1.000
_cell.length_c   1.000
_cell.angle_alpha   90.00
_cell.angle_beta   90.00
_cell.angle_gamma   90.00
#
_symmetry.space_group_name_H-M   'P 1'
#
loop_
_entity.id
_entity.type
_entity.pdbx_description
1 polymer ?
#
loop_
_entity_poly.entity_id
_entity_poly.type
_entity_poly.pdbx_seq_one_letter_code
_entity_poly.pdbx_strand_id
1 'polypeptide(L)'
;MPDDHIALRFARDNELLIHGEFDLAQMYDERSCIAVTGTNGKTTVTMMINQMLNTSGIKSKAVGNTDTPLVEAIQDQSLANCSGGIFL
;
A
#
# COMPACT_ATOMS: atom_id res chain seq x y z
N MET A 1 -10.99 -11.07 -7.46
CA MET A 1 -11.03 -11.75 -8.77
C MET A 1 -10.03 -12.89 -8.73
N PRO A 2 -10.40 -14.15 -9.04
CA PRO A 2 -9.46 -15.26 -9.13
C PRO A 2 -8.41 -15.06 -10.23
N ASP A 3 -7.22 -15.61 -10.07
CA ASP A 3 -6.11 -15.46 -11.02
C ASP A 3 -6.41 -16.04 -12.41
N ASP A 4 -7.30 -17.02 -12.48
CA ASP A 4 -7.75 -17.71 -13.70
C ASP A 4 -9.01 -17.08 -14.33
N HIS A 5 -9.50 -15.96 -13.79
CA HIS A 5 -10.66 -15.26 -14.32
C HIS A 5 -10.46 -14.88 -15.80
N ILE A 6 -11.51 -15.03 -16.61
CA ILE A 6 -11.46 -14.85 -18.07
C ILE A 6 -10.88 -13.50 -18.51
N ALA A 7 -11.18 -12.44 -17.76
CA ALA A 7 -10.64 -11.10 -18.05
C ALA A 7 -9.11 -11.03 -17.87
N LEU A 8 -8.56 -11.65 -16.81
CA LEU A 8 -7.11 -11.70 -16.59
C LEU A 8 -6.42 -12.57 -17.63
N ARG A 9 -7.03 -13.71 -18.00
CA ARG A 9 -6.52 -14.57 -19.06
C ARG A 9 -6.45 -13.83 -20.40
N PHE A 10 -7.55 -13.19 -20.81
CA PHE A 10 -7.60 -12.39 -22.02
C PHE A 10 -6.51 -11.31 -22.04
N ALA A 11 -6.34 -10.57 -20.94
CA ALA A 11 -5.30 -9.55 -20.84
C ALA A 11 -3.90 -10.13 -21.03
N ARG A 12 -3.58 -11.27 -20.37
CA ARG A 12 -2.28 -11.95 -20.52
C ARG A 12 -2.06 -12.48 -21.94
N ASP A 13 -3.07 -13.09 -22.55
CA ASP A 13 -3.00 -13.66 -23.90
C ASP A 13 -2.78 -12.58 -24.98
N ASN A 14 -3.11 -11.31 -24.67
CA ASN A 14 -2.90 -10.15 -25.54
C ASN A 14 -1.74 -9.25 -25.08
N GLU A 15 -0.87 -9.74 -24.19
CA GLU A 15 0.29 -9.01 -23.68
C GLU A 15 -0.05 -7.64 -23.05
N LEU A 16 -1.26 -7.51 -22.50
CA LEU A 16 -1.70 -6.30 -21.81
C LEU A 16 -1.13 -6.29 -20.39
N LEU A 17 -0.60 -5.13 -19.98
CA LEU A 17 -0.15 -4.89 -18.62
C LEU A 17 -1.34 -4.95 -17.65
N ILE A 18 -1.17 -5.70 -16.57
CA ILE A 18 -2.12 -5.79 -15.47
C ILE A 18 -1.46 -5.17 -14.25
N HIS A 19 -2.04 -4.10 -13.74
CA HIS A 19 -1.58 -3.42 -12.52
C HIS A 19 -2.57 -3.61 -11.39
N GLY A 20 -2.05 -3.97 -10.22
CA GLY A 20 -2.77 -3.89 -8.97
C GLY A 20 -2.73 -2.49 -8.38
N GLU A 21 -3.45 -2.30 -7.28
CA GLU A 21 -3.44 -1.05 -6.52
C GLU A 21 -2.02 -0.64 -6.08
N PHE A 22 -1.22 -1.61 -5.63
CA PHE A 22 0.14 -1.37 -5.17
C PHE A 22 1.06 -0.89 -6.31
N ASP A 23 0.94 -1.50 -7.50
CA ASP A 23 1.68 -1.06 -8.68
C ASP A 23 1.32 0.37 -9.05
N LEU A 24 0.02 0.70 -9.04
CA LEU A 24 -0.47 2.05 -9.31
C LEU A 24 0.10 3.04 -8.30
N ALA A 25 0.10 2.73 -7.01
CA ALA A 25 0.65 3.62 -5.99
C ALA A 25 2.15 3.91 -6.22
N GLN A 26 2.96 2.88 -6.51
CA GLN A 26 4.40 3.06 -6.75
C GLN A 26 4.73 3.84 -8.02
N MET A 27 3.85 3.86 -9.01
CA MET A 27 4.04 4.67 -10.22
C MET A 27 3.97 6.17 -9.95
N TYR A 28 3.29 6.59 -8.88
CA TYR A 28 3.02 8.00 -8.58
C TYR A 28 3.61 8.47 -7.24
N ASP A 29 4.24 7.59 -6.46
CA ASP A 29 4.78 7.92 -5.15
C ASP A 29 6.06 7.12 -4.85
N GLU A 30 7.11 7.83 -4.46
CA GLU A 30 8.43 7.28 -4.13
C GLU A 30 8.68 7.20 -2.61
N ARG A 31 7.69 7.56 -1.78
CA ARG A 31 7.80 7.45 -0.32
C ARG A 31 7.96 5.99 0.11
N SER A 32 8.68 5.80 1.22
CA SER A 32 8.93 4.48 1.79
C SER A 32 7.64 3.75 2.15
N CYS A 33 7.60 2.44 1.89
CA CYS A 33 6.47 1.58 2.26
C CYS A 33 6.95 0.33 3.01
N ILE A 34 6.21 -0.07 4.04
CA ILE A 34 6.40 -1.30 4.81
C ILE A 34 5.18 -2.19 4.57
N ALA A 35 5.30 -3.21 3.74
CA ALA A 35 4.20 -4.12 3.44
C ALA A 35 4.09 -5.25 4.49
N VAL A 36 2.90 -5.40 5.10
CA VAL A 36 2.61 -6.49 6.05
C VAL A 36 1.71 -7.56 5.40
N THR A 37 2.25 -8.76 5.24
CA THR A 37 1.52 -9.93 4.68
C THR A 37 1.45 -11.09 5.68
N GLY A 38 0.54 -12.03 5.44
CA GLY A 38 0.35 -13.22 6.27
C GLY A 38 -1.11 -13.67 6.33
N THR A 39 -1.36 -14.87 6.85
CA THR A 39 -2.73 -15.41 6.92
C THR A 39 -3.56 -14.66 7.95
N ASN A 40 -3.02 -14.41 9.14
CA ASN A 40 -3.71 -13.79 10.28
C ASN A 40 -2.87 -12.67 10.91
N GLY A 41 -3.53 -11.74 11.61
CA GLY A 41 -2.85 -10.70 12.41
C GLY A 41 -2.27 -9.52 11.63
N LYS A 42 -2.40 -9.48 10.29
CA LYS A 42 -1.89 -8.40 9.43
C LYS A 42 -2.30 -7.01 9.93
N THR A 43 -3.60 -6.77 10.11
CA THR A 43 -4.11 -5.47 10.56
C THR A 43 -3.57 -5.08 11.93
N THR A 44 -3.55 -6.02 12.88
CA THR A 44 -3.00 -5.79 14.22
C THR A 44 -1.51 -5.42 14.16
N VAL A 45 -0.71 -6.17 13.40
CA VAL A 45 0.73 -5.89 13.23
C VAL A 45 0.96 -4.56 12.53
N THR A 46 0.20 -4.27 11.48
CA THR A 46 0.25 -2.99 10.73
C THR A 46 -0.01 -1.81 11.67
N MET A 47 -1.05 -1.91 12.51
CA MET A 47 -1.38 -0.87 13.50
C MET A 47 -0.30 -0.72 14.58
N MET A 48 0.26 -1.84 15.08
CA MET A 48 1.35 -1.78 16.06
C MET A 48 2.59 -1.08 15.50
N ILE A 49 3.00 -1.40 14.27
CA ILE A 49 4.14 -0.74 13.62
C ILE A 49 3.85 0.75 13.42
N ASN A 50 2.63 1.10 12.96
CA ASN A 50 2.21 2.51 12.81
C ASN A 50 2.34 3.28 14.13
N GLN A 51 1.88 2.70 15.23
CA GLN A 51 2.00 3.32 16.55
C GLN A 51 3.45 3.46 17.00
N MET A 52 4.28 2.42 16.80
CA MET A 52 5.70 2.46 17.17
C MET A 52 6.47 3.54 16.41
N LEU A 53 6.26 3.65 15.09
CA LEU A 53 6.90 4.65 14.25
C LEU A 53 6.48 6.06 14.64
N ASN A 54 5.16 6.32 14.75
CA ASN A 54 4.66 7.64 15.14
C ASN A 54 5.11 8.03 16.56
N THR A 55 5.14 7.09 17.50
CA THR A 55 5.67 7.33 18.87
C THR A 55 7.17 7.66 18.85
N SER A 56 7.91 7.13 17.86
CA SER A 56 9.34 7.39 17.65
C SER A 56 9.60 8.66 16.84
N GLY A 57 8.57 9.46 16.55
CA GLY A 57 8.68 10.68 15.74
C GLY A 57 8.81 10.45 14.23
N ILE A 58 8.66 9.19 13.76
CA ILE A 58 8.67 8.84 12.35
C ILE A 58 7.22 8.86 11.86
N LYS A 59 6.89 9.82 10.99
CA LYS A 59 5.56 9.95 10.42
C LYS A 59 5.21 8.72 9.60
N SER A 60 4.13 8.04 9.98
CA SER A 60 3.63 6.89 9.24
C SER A 60 2.11 6.83 9.25
N LYS A 61 1.55 6.13 8.25
CA LYS A 61 0.11 5.92 8.10
C LYS A 61 -0.17 4.47 7.69
N ALA A 62 -1.06 3.81 8.42
CA ALA A 62 -1.58 2.49 8.07
C ALA A 62 -2.64 2.61 6.96
N VAL A 63 -2.42 1.93 5.84
CA VAL A 63 -3.16 2.06 4.58
C VAL A 63 -3.36 0.69 3.91
N GLY A 64 -4.03 0.64 2.76
CA GLY A 64 -4.27 -0.58 2.01
C GLY A 64 -5.50 -1.33 2.51
N ASN A 65 -5.32 -2.51 3.11
CA ASN A 65 -6.44 -3.33 3.64
C ASN A 65 -6.94 -2.80 5.01
N THR A 66 -7.22 -1.50 5.05
CA THR A 66 -7.76 -0.69 6.15
C THR A 66 -8.84 0.24 5.57
N ASP A 67 -9.26 1.26 6.32
CA ASP A 67 -10.25 2.24 5.85
C ASP A 67 -9.72 3.17 4.74
N THR A 68 -8.40 3.25 4.56
CA THR A 68 -7.77 4.12 3.56
C THR A 68 -7.02 3.29 2.52
N PRO A 69 -7.51 3.21 1.27
CA PRO A 69 -6.78 2.59 0.16
C PRO A 69 -5.40 3.23 -0.02
N LEU A 70 -4.42 2.46 -0.47
CA LEU A 70 -3.05 2.95 -0.70
C LEU A 70 -3.04 4.06 -1.77
N VAL A 71 -3.84 3.91 -2.84
CA VAL A 71 -3.95 4.92 -3.90
C VAL A 71 -4.61 6.23 -3.45
N GLU A 72 -5.39 6.21 -2.37
CA GLU A 72 -5.90 7.43 -1.74
C GLU A 72 -4.80 8.06 -0.87
N ALA A 73 -4.06 7.24 -0.12
CA ALA A 73 -3.04 7.69 0.80
C ALA A 73 -1.88 8.44 0.13
N ILE A 74 -1.52 8.09 -1.11
CA ILE A 74 -0.48 8.81 -1.86
C ILE A 74 -0.83 10.29 -2.12
N GLN A 75 -2.10 10.68 -2.02
CA GLN A 75 -2.52 12.09 -2.15
C GLN A 75 -2.32 12.90 -0.85
N ASP A 76 -2.07 12.22 0.28
CA ASP A 76 -1.91 12.86 1.59
C ASP A 76 -0.52 13.49 1.73
N GLN A 77 -0.47 14.82 1.60
CA GLN A 77 0.77 15.60 1.72
C GLN A 77 1.22 15.83 3.18
N SER A 78 0.39 15.50 4.19
CA SER A 78 0.77 15.71 5.60
C SER A 78 2.00 14.87 6.02
N LEU A 79 2.24 13.80 5.27
CA LEU A 79 3.38 12.87 5.39
C LEU A 79 4.63 13.33 4.60
N ALA A 80 4.53 14.35 3.75
CA ALA A 80 5.64 14.80 2.89
C ALA A 80 6.62 15.76 3.59
N ASN A 81 6.18 16.48 4.62
CA ASN A 81 6.92 17.62 5.19
C ASN A 81 8.02 17.23 6.20
N CYS A 82 8.27 15.94 6.39
CA CYS A 82 9.40 15.44 7.17
C CYS A 82 10.03 14.33 6.33
N SER A 83 11.33 14.44 6.04
CA SER A 83 12.18 13.47 5.33
C SER A 83 11.63 12.02 5.32
N GLY A 84 10.79 11.70 4.33
CA GLY A 84 10.23 10.37 4.07
C GLY A 84 9.13 9.91 5.03
N GLY A 85 7.86 10.27 4.78
CA GLY A 85 6.72 9.57 5.38
C GLY A 85 6.66 8.11 4.95
N ILE A 86 6.14 7.23 5.83
CA ILE A 86 6.07 5.78 5.58
C ILE A 86 4.61 5.31 5.47
N PHE A 87 4.29 4.58 4.40
CA PHE A 87 3.03 3.85 4.27
C PHE A 87 3.18 2.42 4.80
N LEU A 88 2.21 1.97 5.60
CA LEU A 88 2.16 0.63 6.21
C LEU A 88 0.99 -0.18 5.64
#